data_AF-A0A3D3G3N6-F1
#
_entry.id   AF-A0A3D3G3N6-F1
#
_cell.length_a   1.000
_cell.length_b   1.000
_cell.length_c   1.000
_cell.angle_alpha   90.00
_cell.angle_beta   90.00
_cell.angle_gamma   90.00
#
_symmetry.space_group_name_H-M   'P 1'
#
loop_
_entity.id
_entity.type
_entity.pdbx_description
1 polymer ?
#
loop_
_entity_poly.entity_id
_entity_poly.type
_entity_poly.pdbx_seq_one_letter_code
_entity_poly.pdbx_strand_id
1 'polypeptide(L)'
;DTRNDYEYKAGTFKGAIDPKTETFREFPEYVKKNLEQHKDKKIAMFCTGGIRCEKSTSLLLQEGFKEVYHLKGGILKYLEETPAEESLWEGECFVFDGRTAVTHGVEEGQNTKCHACGWPLTPEEAALPSYEHGVSCVYCIDKTTEKQKEGFRMRQSQILAAKRKRL
;
A
#
# COMPACT_ATOMS: atom_id res chain seq x y z
N ASP A 1 5.67 6.98 6.90
CA ASP A 1 5.55 6.01 5.80
C ASP A 1 5.96 6.69 4.49
N THR A 2 6.62 6.01 3.54
CA THR A 2 6.90 6.57 2.20
C THR A 2 6.09 5.90 1.10
N ARG A 3 5.15 5.05 1.49
CA ARG A 3 4.26 4.34 0.59
C ARG A 3 3.04 5.18 0.22
N ASN A 4 2.27 4.69 -0.75
CA ASN A 4 1.04 5.34 -1.17
C ASN A 4 -0.09 5.10 -0.15
N ASP A 5 -1.14 5.90 -0.23
CA ASP A 5 -2.33 5.88 0.62
C ASP A 5 -2.97 4.48 0.77
N TYR A 6 -3.16 3.75 -0.32
CA TYR A 6 -3.74 2.41 -0.30
C TYR A 6 -2.85 1.39 0.41
N GLU A 7 -1.53 1.58 0.40
CA GLU A 7 -0.57 0.71 1.10
C GLU A 7 -0.53 1.01 2.59
N TYR A 8 -0.61 2.29 2.97
CA TYR A 8 -0.74 2.73 4.37
C TYR A 8 -2.02 2.17 4.99
N LYS A 9 -3.14 2.26 4.26
CA LYS A 9 -4.44 1.72 4.69
C LYS A 9 -4.41 0.20 4.91
N ALA A 10 -3.65 -0.54 4.10
CA ALA A 10 -3.55 -2.00 4.27
C ALA A 10 -2.93 -2.38 5.62
N GLY A 11 -1.99 -1.57 6.09
CA GLY A 11 -1.28 -1.74 7.34
C GLY A 11 -0.06 -0.83 7.39
N THR A 12 0.38 -0.45 8.58
CA THR A 12 1.52 0.45 8.79
C THR A 12 2.17 0.19 10.15
N PHE A 13 3.30 0.84 10.43
CA PHE A 13 3.87 0.81 11.77
C PHE A 13 3.07 1.69 12.72
N LYS A 14 2.89 1.23 13.95
CA LYS A 14 2.25 1.99 15.02
C LYS A 14 2.91 3.37 15.18
N GLY A 15 2.11 4.42 15.09
CA GLY A 15 2.57 5.82 15.17
C GLY A 15 3.23 6.37 13.90
N ALA A 16 3.23 5.63 12.80
CA ALA A 16 3.74 6.14 11.52
C ALA A 16 2.83 7.23 10.94
N ILE A 17 3.46 8.29 10.43
CA ILE A 17 2.76 9.38 9.74
C ILE A 17 2.45 8.94 8.30
N ASP A 18 1.17 9.09 7.92
CA ASP A 18 0.68 8.94 6.55
C ASP A 18 0.94 10.24 5.74
N PRO A 19 1.78 10.20 4.68
CA PRO A 19 1.97 11.36 3.82
C PRO A 19 0.78 11.64 2.91
N LYS A 20 -0.22 10.75 2.84
CA LYS A 20 -1.43 10.84 2.00
C LYS A 20 -1.12 11.04 0.51
N THR A 21 -0.04 10.44 0.05
CA THR A 21 0.35 10.49 -1.36
C THR A 21 -0.34 9.37 -2.14
N GLU A 22 -0.97 9.69 -3.26
CA GLU A 22 -1.51 8.69 -4.18
C GLU A 22 -0.39 8.04 -5.01
N THR A 23 0.65 8.82 -5.30
CA THR A 23 1.86 8.36 -5.99
C THR A 23 3.13 8.83 -5.31
N PHE A 24 4.19 8.01 -5.35
CA PHE A 24 5.50 8.39 -4.80
C PHE A 24 6.10 9.67 -5.41
N ARG A 25 5.64 10.12 -6.59
CA ARG A 25 6.09 11.39 -7.19
C ARG A 25 5.63 12.61 -6.40
N GLU A 26 4.61 12.48 -5.57
CA GLU A 26 4.11 13.54 -4.68
C GLU A 26 4.93 13.66 -3.39
N PHE A 27 5.74 12.65 -3.05
CA PHE A 27 6.53 12.65 -1.81
C PHE A 27 7.46 13.86 -1.65
N PRO A 28 8.18 14.35 -2.69
CA PRO A 28 8.98 15.57 -2.55
C PRO A 28 8.17 16.81 -2.19
N GLU A 29 6.96 16.92 -2.73
CA GLU A 29 6.06 18.03 -2.40
C GLU A 29 5.55 17.92 -0.95
N TYR A 30 5.24 16.72 -0.49
CA TYR A 30 4.92 16.46 0.91
C TYR A 30 6.04 16.90 1.85
N VAL A 31 7.30 16.56 1.54
CA VAL A 31 8.47 16.94 2.34
C VAL A 31 8.58 18.46 2.47
N LYS A 32 8.49 19.18 1.35
CA LYS A 32 8.56 20.65 1.34
C LYS A 32 7.46 21.29 2.17
N LYS A 33 6.22 20.82 2.03
CA LYS A 33 5.07 21.40 2.72
C LYS A 33 4.99 21.08 4.21
N ASN A 34 5.44 19.89 4.62
CA ASN A 34 5.12 19.36 5.94
C ASN A 34 6.34 19.12 6.83
N LEU A 35 7.52 18.92 6.24
CA LEU A 35 8.72 18.52 6.99
C LEU A 35 9.82 19.59 7.01
N GLU A 36 9.70 20.66 6.22
CA GLU A 36 10.76 21.67 6.08
C GLU A 36 11.17 22.31 7.43
N GLN A 37 10.22 22.55 8.33
CA GLN A 37 10.48 23.05 9.69
C GLN A 37 11.06 21.99 10.66
N HIS A 38 11.29 20.76 10.20
CA HIS A 38 11.72 19.63 11.01
C HIS A 38 13.08 19.05 10.57
N LYS A 39 13.93 19.85 9.89
CA LYS A 39 15.26 19.42 9.39
C LYS A 39 16.23 18.93 10.48
N ASP A 40 16.05 19.42 11.71
CA ASP A 40 16.84 19.01 12.88
C ASP A 40 16.23 17.83 13.67
N LYS A 41 15.12 17.25 13.20
CA LYS A 41 14.50 16.08 13.84
C LYS A 41 15.00 14.79 13.20
N LYS A 42 15.01 13.72 14.01
CA LYS A 42 15.21 12.35 13.54
C LYS A 42 14.01 11.91 12.70
N ILE A 43 14.27 11.48 11.48
CA ILE A 43 13.26 10.95 10.57
C ILE A 43 13.59 9.49 10.28
N ALA A 44 12.68 8.59 10.66
CA ALA A 44 12.74 7.18 10.30
C ALA A 44 11.70 6.89 9.22
N MET A 45 12.16 6.33 8.09
CA MET A 45 11.32 6.01 6.93
C MET A 45 11.30 4.51 6.66
N PHE A 46 10.25 4.04 6.02
CA PHE A 46 10.14 2.65 5.59
C PHE A 46 9.22 2.57 4.37
N CYS A 47 9.39 1.50 3.59
CA CYS A 47 8.50 1.07 2.52
C CYS A 47 8.58 -0.45 2.40
N THR A 48 7.81 -1.06 1.49
CA THR A 48 7.68 -2.52 1.36
C THR A 48 9.04 -3.25 1.28
N GLY A 49 9.92 -2.85 0.35
CA GLY A 49 11.21 -3.53 0.10
C GLY A 49 12.43 -2.60 0.05
N GLY A 50 12.33 -1.39 0.59
CA GLY A 50 13.46 -0.44 0.72
C GLY A 50 13.71 0.50 -0.48
N ILE A 51 13.33 0.16 -1.71
CA ILE A 51 13.70 0.97 -2.90
C ILE A 51 13.24 2.44 -2.86
N ARG A 52 12.02 2.71 -2.35
CA ARG A 52 11.53 4.10 -2.18
C ARG A 52 12.30 4.82 -1.08
N CYS A 53 12.71 4.10 -0.04
CA CYS A 53 13.50 4.64 1.06
C CYS A 53 14.88 5.08 0.62
N GLU A 54 15.54 4.37 -0.29
CA GLU A 54 16.82 4.82 -0.86
C GLU A 54 16.66 6.19 -1.53
N LYS A 55 15.62 6.35 -2.35
CA LYS A 55 15.33 7.62 -3.02
C LYS A 55 14.92 8.72 -2.06
N SER A 56 14.04 8.42 -1.10
CA SER A 56 13.55 9.42 -0.14
C SER A 56 14.65 9.85 0.84
N THR A 57 15.54 8.94 1.23
CA THR A 57 16.69 9.26 2.08
C THR A 57 17.62 10.23 1.36
N SER A 58 18.00 9.93 0.11
CA SER A 58 18.82 10.85 -0.70
C SER A 58 18.16 12.21 -0.89
N LEU A 59 16.85 12.25 -1.13
CA LEU A 59 16.09 13.49 -1.24
C LEU A 59 16.16 14.32 0.05
N LEU A 60 15.84 13.72 1.20
CA LEU A 60 15.85 14.45 2.48
C LEU A 60 17.26 14.96 2.83
N LEU A 61 18.30 14.16 2.57
CA LEU A 61 19.69 14.62 2.76
C LEU A 61 20.01 15.83 1.86
N GLN A 62 19.60 15.83 0.60
CA GLN A 62 19.77 16.96 -0.31
C GLN A 62 19.00 18.21 0.13
N GLU A 63 17.82 18.04 0.72
CA GLU A 63 16.99 19.12 1.27
C GLU A 63 17.51 19.64 2.63
N GLY A 64 18.61 19.07 3.15
CA GLY A 64 19.31 19.54 4.35
C GLY A 64 18.85 18.93 5.66
N PHE A 65 18.12 17.82 5.63
CA PHE A 65 17.80 17.06 6.84
C PHE A 65 19.04 16.31 7.34
N LYS A 66 19.31 16.37 8.65
CA LYS A 66 20.56 15.85 9.23
C LYS A 66 20.48 14.39 9.66
N GLU A 67 19.37 14.02 10.29
CA GLU A 67 19.20 12.71 10.92
C GLU A 67 18.13 11.89 10.19
N VAL A 68 18.49 11.36 9.03
CA VAL A 68 17.59 10.58 8.16
C VAL A 68 17.98 9.11 8.18
N TYR A 69 17.03 8.26 8.54
CA TYR A 69 17.18 6.82 8.63
C TYR A 69 16.09 6.12 7.84
N HIS A 70 16.38 4.91 7.36
CA HIS A 70 15.36 4.05 6.82
C HIS A 70 15.47 2.60 7.32
N LEU A 71 14.34 1.90 7.28
CA LEU A 71 14.28 0.47 7.58
C LEU A 71 14.99 -0.34 6.49
N LYS A 72 16.16 -0.87 6.83
CA LYS A 72 16.98 -1.67 5.92
C LYS A 72 16.25 -2.97 5.54
N GLY A 73 16.08 -3.21 4.25
CA GLY A 73 15.31 -4.34 3.72
C GLY A 73 13.78 -4.13 3.70
N GLY A 74 13.30 -3.00 4.23
CA GLY A 74 11.87 -2.65 4.22
C GLY A 74 11.01 -3.51 5.15
N ILE A 75 9.71 -3.34 5.01
CA ILE A 75 8.69 -4.01 5.83
C ILE A 75 8.77 -5.54 5.66
N LEU A 76 9.00 -6.04 4.44
CA LEU A 76 9.04 -7.48 4.21
C LEU A 76 10.11 -8.18 5.05
N LYS A 77 11.31 -7.59 5.09
CA LYS A 77 12.40 -8.10 5.93
C LYS A 77 12.06 -8.03 7.42
N TYR A 78 11.42 -6.94 7.85
CA TYR A 78 10.98 -6.79 9.24
C TYR A 78 9.96 -7.87 9.64
N LEU A 79 8.96 -8.14 8.79
CA LEU A 79 7.93 -9.16 9.02
C LEU A 79 8.49 -10.60 8.99
N GLU A 80 9.62 -10.81 8.31
CA GLU A 80 10.33 -12.09 8.26
C GLU A 80 11.17 -12.33 9.52
N GLU A 81 11.86 -11.30 10.02
CA GLU A 81 12.86 -11.43 11.08
C GLU A 81 12.34 -11.13 12.49
N THR A 82 11.24 -10.37 12.62
CA THR A 82 10.71 -9.92 13.92
C THR A 82 9.59 -10.84 14.41
N PRO A 83 9.67 -11.39 15.64
CA PRO A 83 8.56 -12.12 16.25
C PRO A 83 7.28 -11.27 16.30
N ALA A 84 6.13 -11.88 16.01
CA ALA A 84 4.86 -11.17 15.92
C ALA A 84 4.47 -10.50 17.25
N GLU A 85 4.85 -11.10 18.38
CA GLU A 85 4.57 -10.62 19.74
C GLU A 85 5.33 -9.33 20.08
N GLU A 86 6.48 -9.09 19.43
CA GLU A 86 7.33 -7.92 19.62
C GLU A 86 7.13 -6.87 18.53
N SER A 87 6.25 -7.16 17.57
CA SER A 87 6.06 -6.36 16.37
C SER A 87 5.30 -5.07 16.65
N LEU A 88 5.74 -3.99 15.99
CA LEU A 88 5.02 -2.71 15.94
C LEU A 88 4.20 -2.56 14.66
N TRP A 89 4.13 -3.61 13.84
CA TRP A 89 3.34 -3.60 12.61
C TRP A 89 1.85 -3.85 12.88
N GLU A 90 0.99 -3.01 12.31
CA GLU A 90 -0.46 -3.09 12.44
C GLU A 90 -1.08 -3.33 11.04
N GLY A 91 -1.94 -4.34 10.89
CA GLY A 91 -2.57 -4.71 9.62
C GLY A 91 -1.70 -5.60 8.73
N GLU A 92 -1.84 -5.49 7.42
CA GLU A 92 -1.11 -6.30 6.43
C GLU A 92 -0.23 -5.43 5.53
N CYS A 93 0.91 -5.97 5.10
CA CYS A 93 1.81 -5.27 4.19
C CYS A 93 1.39 -5.50 2.74
N PHE A 94 0.90 -4.45 2.08
CA PHE A 94 0.60 -4.49 0.65
C PHE A 94 1.83 -4.91 -0.19
N VAL A 95 1.61 -5.84 -1.12
CA VAL A 95 2.61 -6.33 -2.09
C VAL A 95 2.08 -6.24 -3.51
N PHE A 96 2.99 -6.04 -4.46
CA PHE A 96 2.65 -5.80 -5.86
C PHE A 96 2.57 -7.09 -6.70
N ASP A 97 2.19 -8.20 -6.08
CA ASP A 97 2.04 -9.51 -6.71
C ASP A 97 0.62 -10.07 -6.55
N GLY A 98 0.45 -11.38 -6.78
CA GLY A 98 -0.85 -12.06 -6.73
C GLY A 98 -1.50 -12.07 -5.34
N ARG A 99 -0.72 -11.95 -4.26
CA ARG A 99 -1.17 -12.08 -2.88
C ARG A 99 -1.91 -10.86 -2.35
N THR A 100 -1.79 -9.70 -3.03
CA THR A 100 -2.29 -8.39 -2.58
C THR A 100 -1.58 -7.84 -1.34
N ALA A 101 -1.52 -8.61 -0.26
CA ALA A 101 -0.84 -8.24 0.97
C ALA A 101 -0.28 -9.49 1.68
N VAL A 102 0.63 -9.26 2.61
CA VAL A 102 1.26 -10.30 3.42
C VAL A 102 1.25 -9.93 4.90
N THR A 103 1.32 -10.94 5.76
CA THR A 103 1.38 -10.80 7.23
C THR A 103 2.78 -11.15 7.76
N HIS A 104 2.92 -11.31 9.08
CA HIS A 104 4.15 -11.86 9.68
C HIS A 104 4.54 -13.20 9.05
N GLY A 105 5.84 -13.45 8.93
CA GLY A 105 6.36 -14.60 8.18
C GLY A 105 6.23 -14.46 6.66
N VAL A 106 5.80 -13.29 6.15
CA VAL A 106 5.59 -13.03 4.71
C VAL A 106 4.55 -13.97 4.09
N GLU A 107 3.64 -14.48 4.93
CA GLU A 107 2.51 -15.31 4.52
C GLU A 107 1.43 -14.48 3.83
N GLU A 108 0.67 -15.09 2.93
CA GLU A 108 -0.43 -14.43 2.23
C GLU A 108 -1.50 -13.94 3.22
N GLY A 109 -1.85 -12.66 3.10
CA GLY A 109 -2.88 -12.03 3.92
C GLY A 109 -4.29 -12.32 3.44
N GLN A 110 -5.27 -11.70 4.10
CA GLN A 110 -6.69 -11.80 3.77
C GLN A 110 -7.17 -10.64 2.89
N ASN A 111 -6.37 -9.58 2.73
CA ASN A 111 -6.75 -8.47 1.87
C ASN A 111 -6.92 -8.92 0.42
N THR A 112 -8.03 -8.50 -0.20
CA THR A 112 -8.31 -8.75 -1.61
C THR A 112 -8.18 -7.48 -2.41
N LYS A 113 -7.39 -7.50 -3.49
CA LYS A 113 -7.26 -6.33 -4.37
C LYS A 113 -8.55 -6.09 -5.15
N CYS A 114 -9.10 -4.88 -5.07
CA CYS A 114 -10.14 -4.45 -5.99
C CYS A 114 -9.56 -4.34 -7.41
N HIS A 115 -10.03 -5.16 -8.34
CA HIS A 115 -9.55 -5.12 -9.73
C HIS A 115 -10.00 -3.87 -10.52
N ALA A 116 -10.89 -3.04 -9.97
CA ALA A 116 -11.29 -1.78 -10.59
C ALA A 116 -10.37 -0.62 -10.22
N CYS A 117 -10.11 -0.42 -8.91
CA CYS A 117 -9.34 0.72 -8.42
C CYS A 117 -7.98 0.37 -7.79
N GLY A 118 -7.68 -0.91 -7.59
CA GLY A 118 -6.40 -1.36 -7.01
C GLY A 118 -6.34 -1.35 -5.48
N TRP A 119 -7.36 -0.82 -4.79
CA TRP A 119 -7.37 -0.76 -3.33
C TRP A 119 -7.37 -2.16 -2.68
N PRO A 120 -6.59 -2.38 -1.62
CA PRO A 120 -6.67 -3.60 -0.81
C PRO A 120 -7.89 -3.53 0.09
N LEU A 121 -8.80 -4.49 -0.09
CA LEU A 121 -10.03 -4.60 0.68
C LEU A 121 -9.84 -5.60 1.80
N THR A 122 -10.23 -5.24 3.02
CA THR A 122 -10.34 -6.22 4.11
C THR A 122 -11.49 -7.18 3.82
N PRO A 123 -11.56 -8.35 4.49
CA PRO A 123 -12.70 -9.25 4.38
C PRO A 123 -14.04 -8.56 4.65
N GLU A 124 -14.08 -7.64 5.61
CA GLU A 124 -15.28 -6.88 5.97
C GLU A 124 -15.70 -5.94 4.84
N GLU A 125 -14.74 -5.26 4.21
CA GLU A 125 -15.02 -4.37 3.08
C GLU A 125 -15.43 -5.14 1.82
N ALA A 126 -14.88 -6.33 1.61
CA ALA A 126 -15.27 -7.24 0.54
C ALA A 126 -16.65 -7.88 0.77
N ALA A 127 -17.19 -7.83 2.00
CA ALA A 127 -18.54 -8.26 2.32
C ALA A 127 -19.60 -7.16 2.14
N LEU A 128 -19.20 -5.91 1.89
CA LEU A 128 -20.13 -4.80 1.72
C LEU A 128 -20.91 -4.89 0.39
N PRO A 129 -22.16 -4.38 0.32
CA PRO A 129 -22.93 -4.31 -0.93
C PRO A 129 -22.24 -3.53 -2.06
N SER A 130 -21.30 -2.65 -1.71
CA SER A 130 -20.50 -1.90 -2.68
C SER A 130 -19.51 -2.77 -3.46
N TYR A 131 -19.22 -3.98 -2.98
CA TYR A 131 -18.26 -4.87 -3.59
C TYR A 131 -18.90 -5.76 -4.65
N GLU A 132 -18.39 -5.63 -5.88
CA GLU A 132 -18.67 -6.55 -6.96
C GLU A 132 -17.32 -7.01 -7.50
N HIS A 133 -17.03 -8.31 -7.37
CA HIS A 133 -15.73 -8.87 -7.71
C HIS A 133 -15.36 -8.56 -9.17
N GLY A 134 -14.24 -7.85 -9.37
CA GLY A 134 -13.79 -7.42 -10.68
C GLY A 134 -14.20 -6.01 -11.08
N VAL A 135 -15.14 -5.38 -10.36
CA VAL A 135 -15.99 -4.27 -10.87
C VAL A 135 -16.03 -3.06 -9.94
N SER A 136 -16.31 -3.25 -8.65
CA SER A 136 -16.41 -2.13 -7.71
C SER A 136 -16.08 -2.55 -6.28
N CYS A 137 -15.86 -1.55 -5.44
CA CYS A 137 -15.73 -1.67 -3.99
C CYS A 137 -16.15 -0.36 -3.33
N VAL A 138 -16.12 -0.31 -2.00
CA VAL A 138 -16.44 0.87 -1.20
C VAL A 138 -15.66 2.13 -1.62
N TYR A 139 -14.44 1.98 -2.13
CA TYR A 139 -13.58 3.10 -2.54
C TYR A 139 -13.87 3.68 -3.92
N CYS A 140 -14.57 2.93 -4.78
CA CYS A 140 -14.72 3.31 -6.20
C CYS A 140 -16.12 3.15 -6.77
N ILE A 141 -17.09 2.65 -6.00
CA ILE A 141 -18.47 2.46 -6.45
C ILE A 141 -19.08 3.76 -7.00
N ASP A 142 -18.79 4.89 -6.37
CA ASP A 142 -19.27 6.22 -6.77
C ASP A 142 -18.25 7.01 -7.62
N LYS A 143 -17.05 6.47 -7.82
CA LYS A 143 -16.00 7.07 -8.66
C LYS A 143 -15.99 6.52 -10.09
N THR A 144 -16.83 5.53 -10.36
CA THR A 144 -16.89 4.84 -11.65
C THR A 144 -18.29 4.92 -12.23
N THR A 145 -18.37 5.24 -13.52
CA THR A 145 -19.62 5.30 -14.28
C THR A 145 -20.14 3.90 -14.58
N GLU A 146 -21.44 3.75 -14.84
CA GLU A 146 -22.01 2.45 -15.25
C GLU A 146 -21.36 1.88 -16.51
N LYS A 147 -21.01 2.73 -17.48
CA LYS A 147 -20.26 2.32 -18.67
C LYS A 147 -18.89 1.72 -18.34
N GLN A 148 -18.18 2.29 -17.36
CA GLN A 148 -16.91 1.72 -16.89
C GLN A 148 -17.15 0.39 -16.19
N LYS A 149 -18.18 0.29 -15.34
CA LYS A 149 -18.54 -0.96 -14.63
C LYS A 149 -18.91 -2.08 -15.60
N GLU A 150 -19.65 -1.79 -16.67
CA GLU A 150 -19.91 -2.74 -17.77
C GLU A 150 -18.62 -3.26 -18.39
N GLY A 151 -17.67 -2.37 -18.68
CA GLY A 151 -16.34 -2.74 -19.17
C GLY A 151 -15.58 -3.64 -18.19
N PHE A 152 -15.64 -3.34 -16.89
CA PHE A 152 -15.02 -4.16 -15.86
C PHE A 152 -15.66 -5.55 -15.73
N ARG A 153 -17.01 -5.64 -15.78
CA ARG A 153 -17.75 -6.91 -15.83
C ARG A 153 -17.37 -7.75 -17.04
N MET A 154 -17.23 -7.11 -18.21
CA MET A 154 -16.80 -7.78 -19.44
C MET A 154 -15.37 -8.33 -19.33
N ARG A 155 -14.44 -7.53 -18.81
CA ARG A 155 -13.06 -8.01 -18.54
C ARG A 155 -13.08 -9.19 -17.57
N GLN A 156 -13.88 -9.12 -16.51
CA GLN A 156 -13.97 -10.16 -15.51
C GLN A 156 -14.54 -11.47 -16.08
N SER A 157 -15.57 -11.39 -16.93
CA SER A 157 -16.15 -12.57 -17.58
C SER A 157 -15.15 -13.25 -18.53
N GLN A 158 -14.33 -12.47 -19.26
CA GLN A 158 -13.27 -12.98 -20.11
C GLN A 158 -12.17 -13.71 -19.30
N ILE A 159 -11.75 -13.16 -18.16
CA ILE A 159 -10.78 -13.80 -17.26
C ILE A 159 -11.32 -15.15 -16.75
N LEU A 160 -12.59 -15.19 -16.32
CA LEU A 160 -13.23 -16.43 -15.85
C LEU A 160 -13.39 -17.46 -16.96
N ALA A 161 -13.70 -17.04 -18.19
CA ALA A 161 -13.75 -17.92 -19.35
C ALA A 161 -12.37 -18.50 -19.69
N ALA A 162 -11.31 -17.68 -19.63
CA ALA A 162 -9.94 -18.13 -19.88
C ALA A 162 -9.45 -19.13 -18.83
N LYS A 163 -9.78 -18.92 -17.54
CA LYS A 163 -9.45 -19.87 -16.46
C LYS A 163 -10.14 -21.22 -16.68
N ARG A 164 -11.42 -21.23 -17.05
CA ARG A 164 -12.18 -22.46 -17.33
C ARG A 164 -11.63 -23.28 -18.50
N LYS A 165 -11.07 -22.63 -19.52
CA LYS A 165 -10.44 -23.32 -20.67
C LYS A 165 -9.07 -23.94 -20.36
N ARG A 166 -8.45 -23.57 -19.24
CA ARG A 166 -7.14 -24.06 -18.81
C ARG A 166 -7.23 -25.22 -17.81
N LEU A 167 -8.43 -25.50 -17.30
CA LEU A 167 -8.77 -26.66 -16.48
C LEU A 167 -9.33 -27.75 -17.39
#